data_AF-A0A933A0L2-F1
#
_entry.id   AF-A0A933A0L2-F1
#
_cell.length_a   1.000
_cell.length_b   1.000
_cell.length_c   1.000
_cell.angle_alpha   90.00
_cell.angle_beta   90.00
_cell.angle_gamma   90.00
#
_symmetry.space_group_name_H-M   'P 1'
#
loop_
_entity.id
_entity.type
_entity.pdbx_description
1 polymer ?
#
loop_
_entity_poly.entity_id
_entity_poly.type
_entity_poly.pdbx_seq_one_letter_code
_entity_poly.pdbx_strand_id
1 'polypeptide(L)' 'MADVDEQALRGVLVTMAQSAGVTLDEETVTRLVPTLRRFAGDWRVLTRAVVPEVEPMAIGRWPEDTDAGA' A
#
# COMPACT_ATOMS: atom_id res chain seq x y z
N MET A 1 19.64 -4.93 -9.59
CA MET A 1 18.31 -4.98 -8.95
C MET A 1 18.10 -3.61 -8.35
N ALA A 2 17.10 -2.83 -8.78
CA ALA A 2 16.90 -1.48 -8.22
C ALA A 2 16.42 -1.65 -6.77
N ASP A 3 17.30 -1.35 -5.83
CA ASP A 3 16.97 -1.30 -4.41
C ASP A 3 15.86 -0.25 -4.24
N VAL A 4 14.78 -0.60 -3.55
CA VAL A 4 13.70 0.37 -3.34
C VAL A 4 14.22 1.39 -2.35
N ASP A 5 14.34 2.63 -2.82
CA ASP A 5 14.84 3.75 -2.04
C ASP A 5 14.10 3.85 -0.71
N GLU A 6 14.87 3.88 0.37
CA GLU A 6 14.37 3.94 1.73
C GLU A 6 13.55 5.21 1.99
N GLN A 7 13.97 6.34 1.40
CA GLN A 7 13.25 7.61 1.49
C GLN A 7 11.86 7.50 0.85
N ALA A 8 11.77 6.85 -0.32
CA ALA A 8 10.49 6.62 -0.98
C ALA A 8 9.57 5.73 -0.12
N LEU A 9 10.09 4.66 0.50
CA LEU A 9 9.31 3.79 1.39
C LEU A 9 8.81 4.52 2.63
N ARG A 10 9.64 5.38 3.24
CA ARG A 10 9.24 6.24 4.36
C ARG A 10 8.09 7.16 3.95
N GLY A 11 8.21 7.83 2.80
CA GLY A 11 7.16 8.71 2.27
C GLY A 11 5.84 7.97 2.03
N VAL A 12 5.89 6.76 1.45
CA VAL A 12 4.70 5.91 1.26
C VAL A 12 4.06 5.54 2.61
N LEU A 13 4.86 5.12 3.59
CA LEU A 13 4.35 4.73 4.90
C LEU A 13 3.64 5.90 5.61
N VAL A 14 4.24 7.08 5.60
CA VAL A 14 3.67 8.31 6.19
C VAL A 14 2.37 8.71 5.47
N THR A 15 2.37 8.67 4.13
CA THR A 15 1.20 9.04 3.31
C THR A 15 0.03 8.09 3.57
N MET A 16 0.28 6.78 3.65
CA MET A 16 -0.76 5.78 3.98
C MET A 16 -1.32 5.99 5.38
N ALA A 17 -0.45 6.25 6.37
CA ALA A 17 -0.89 6.51 7.73
C ALA A 17 -1.77 7.76 7.83
N GLN A 18 -1.36 8.86 7.20
CA GLN A 18 -2.15 10.09 7.12
C GLN A 18 -3.51 9.86 6.47
N SER A 19 -3.56 9.09 5.39
CA SER A 19 -4.82 8.74 4.71
C SER A 19 -5.75 7.89 5.58
N ALA A 20 -5.18 7.12 6.51
CA ALA A 20 -5.92 6.35 7.50
C ALA A 20 -6.26 7.15 8.78
N GLY A 21 -5.91 8.44 8.86
CA GLY A 21 -6.08 9.26 10.06
C GLY A 21 -5.17 8.87 11.22
N VAL A 22 -4.09 8.13 10.95
CA VAL A 22 -3.11 7.66 11.93
C VAL A 22 -1.84 8.51 11.84
N THR A 23 -1.31 8.89 12.99
CA THR A 23 0.02 9.53 13.07
C THR A 23 1.05 8.48 13.49
N LEU A 24 2.14 8.37 12.74
CA LEU A 24 3.28 7.51 13.08
C LEU A 24 4.40 8.35 13.67
N ASP A 25 4.99 7.88 14.77
CA ASP A 25 6.25 8.41 15.26
C ASP A 25 7.45 7.86 14.46
N GLU A 26 8.60 8.53 14.58
CA GLU A 26 9.82 8.20 13.84
C GLU A 26 10.35 6.79 14.18
N GLU A 27 10.15 6.33 15.42
CA GLU A 27 10.54 4.99 15.85
C GLU A 27 9.71 3.92 15.11
N THR A 28 8.40 4.12 15.06
CA THR A 28 7.46 3.24 14.37
C THR A 28 7.73 3.23 12.87
N VAL A 29 7.97 4.39 12.25
CA VAL A 29 8.38 4.48 10.85
C VAL A 29 9.64 3.66 10.59
N THR A 30 10.68 3.87 11.40
CA THR A 30 11.96 3.16 11.28
C THR A 30 11.79 1.64 11.41
N ARG A 31 10.92 1.18 12.31
CA ARG A 31 10.61 -0.25 12.49
C ARG A 31 9.81 -0.86 11.33
N LEU A 32 8.95 -0.10 10.67
CA LEU A 32 8.05 -0.61 9.63
C LEU A 32 8.64 -0.58 8.22
N VAL A 33 9.59 0.32 7.94
CA VAL A 33 10.22 0.45 6.61
C VAL A 33 10.82 -0.87 6.08
N PRO A 34 11.57 -1.66 6.87
CA PRO A 34 12.07 -2.96 6.40
C PRO A 34 10.96 -3.95 6.01
N THR A 35 9.85 -3.95 6.77
CA THR A 35 8.67 -4.78 6.49
C THR A 35 8.01 -4.36 5.18
N LEU A 36 7.86 -3.05 4.97
CA LEU A 36 7.30 -2.51 3.73
C LEU A 36 8.19 -2.83 2.52
N ARG A 37 9.52 -2.75 2.68
CA ARG A 37 10.49 -3.16 1.64
C ARG A 37 10.31 -4.63 1.25
N ARG A 38 10.18 -5.52 2.24
CA ARG A 38 9.94 -6.96 2.00
C ARG A 38 8.62 -7.18 1.26
N PHE A 39 7.54 -6.57 1.75
CA PHE A 39 6.22 -6.71 1.15
C PHE A 39 6.19 -6.23 -0.31
N ALA A 40 6.83 -5.09 -0.62
CA ALA A 40 6.95 -4.60 -1.99
C ALA A 40 7.72 -5.57 -2.90
N GLY A 41 8.74 -6.24 -2.35
CA GLY A 41 9.45 -7.33 -3.04
C GLY A 41 8.54 -8.51 -3.35
N ASP A 42 7.84 -9.02 -2.33
CA ASP A 42 6.92 -10.16 -2.45
C ASP A 42 5.78 -9.85 -3.43
N TRP A 43 5.18 -8.66 -3.36
CA TRP A 43 4.14 -8.20 -4.28
C TRP A 43 4.64 -8.13 -5.73
N ARG A 44 5.89 -7.70 -5.95
CA ARG A 44 6.49 -7.69 -7.29
C ARG A 44 6.67 -9.10 -7.86
N VAL A 45 7.00 -10.08 -7.02
CA VAL A 45 7.10 -11.48 -7.42
C VAL A 45 5.71 -12.02 -7.76
N LEU A 46 4.73 -11.80 -6.88
CA LEU A 46 3.35 -12.23 -7.07
C LEU A 46 2.73 -11.62 -8.33
N THR A 47 2.86 -10.31 -8.52
CA THR A 47 2.29 -9.64 -9.70
C THR A 47 2.91 -10.13 -11.00
N ARG A 48 4.21 -10.40 -11.04
CA ARG A 48 4.86 -10.98 -12.23
C ARG A 48 4.43 -12.41 -12.51
N ALA A 49 4.18 -13.21 -11.47
CA ALA A 49 3.79 -14.61 -11.60
C ALA A 49 2.29 -14.78 -11.90
N VAL A 50 1.44 -13.89 -11.41
CA VAL A 50 -0.02 -14.07 -11.37
C VAL A 50 -0.76 -13.12 -12.31
N VAL A 51 -0.36 -11.84 -12.44
CA VAL A 51 -1.11 -10.85 -13.25
C VAL A 51 -1.23 -11.21 -14.74
N PRO A 52 -0.29 -11.93 -15.40
CA PRO A 52 -0.51 -12.37 -16.78
C PRO A 52 -1.70 -13.32 -16.95
N GLU A 53 -2.10 -14.03 -15.89
CA GLU A 53 -3.11 -15.08 -15.94
C GLU A 53 -4.48 -14.67 -15.36
N VAL A 54 -4.58 -13.48 -14.78
CA VAL A 54 -5.80 -13.02 -14.09
C VAL A 54 -6.36 -11.79 -14.82
N GLU A 55 -7.55 -11.92 -15.41
CA GLU A 55 -8.30 -10.75 -15.87
C GLU A 55 -8.49 -9.78 -14.70
N PRO A 56 -8.18 -8.48 -14.86
CA PRO A 56 -8.44 -7.50 -13.82
C PRO A 56 -9.91 -7.56 -13.43
N MET A 57 -10.20 -8.04 -12.22
CA MET A 57 -11.55 -7.99 -11.70
C MET A 57 -11.91 -6.51 -11.60
N ALA A 58 -12.82 -6.05 -12.46
CA ALA A 58 -13.38 -4.72 -12.34
C ALA A 58 -14.10 -4.66 -10.98
N ILE A 59 -13.44 -4.08 -9.99
CA ILE A 59 -14.09 -3.70 -8.75
C ILE A 59 -15.05 -2.60 -9.19
N GLY A 60 -16.35 -2.92 -9.25
CA GLY A 60 -17.39 -1.94 -9.53
C GLY A 60 -17.24 -0.73 -8.59
N ARG A 61 -17.86 0.41 -8.95
CA ARG A 61 -17.79 1.62 -8.13
C ARG A 61 -18.08 1.27 -6.67
N TRP A 62 -17.15 1.62 -5.79
CA TRP A 62 -17.35 1.58 -4.35
C TRP A 62 -18.64 2.36 -4.07
N PRO A 63 -19.66 1.78 -3.41
CA PRO A 63 -20.86 2.52 -3.09
C PRO A 63 -20.44 3.71 -2.25
N GLU A 64 -20.63 4.92 -2.79
CA GLU A 64 -20.58 6.12 -1.98
C GLU A 64 -21.66 5.94 -0.92
N ASP A 65 -21.34 6.22 0.35
CA ASP A 65 -22.32 6.26 1.44
C ASP A 65 -23.39 7.30 1.05
N THR A 66 -24.41 6.86 0.32
CA THR A 66 -25.68 7.57 0.23
C THR A 66 -26.17 7.65 1.66
N ASP A 67 -26.06 8.84 2.24
CA ASP A 67 -26.75 9.24 3.46
C ASP A 67 -28.16 8.62 3.42
N ALA A 68 -28.34 7.54 4.18
CA ALA A 68 -29.63 6.91 4.41
C ALA A 68 -30.43 7.81 5.36
N GLY A 69 -30.80 8.97 4.82
CA GLY A 69 -31.72 9.93 5.39
C GLY A 69 -32.78 10.25 4.33
N ALA A 70 -33.66 9.28 4.07
CA ALA A 70 -34.95 9.47 3.41
C ALA A 70 -35.98 8.52 4.02
#